data_AF-G5ID18-F1
#
_entry.id   AF-G5ID18-F1
#
_cell.length_a   1.000
_cell.length_b   1.000
_cell.length_c   1.000
_cell.angle_alpha   90.00
_cell.angle_beta   90.00
_cell.angle_gamma   90.00
#
_symmetry.space_group_name_H-M   'P 1'
#
loop_
_entity.id
_entity.type
_entity.pdbx_description
1 polymer ?
#
loop_
_entity_poly.entity_id
_entity_poly.type
_entity_poly.pdbx_seq_one_letter_code
_entity_poly.pdbx_strand_id
1 'polypeptide(L)'
;MKLLLRTKRKHNLILIVLTSFLWAALWLSMGNFPAWAASSGILSNSKAAVDISQVSEGILKIRYTGGKQVKIKVQITKDDKTIYTYNLNNSGTYETFPLTEGDGTYSVKVLENVSGNRYSVACSVSVEVALSNSFAPFLHPNQFVNYTEDTKAVELAKELTENKKDDLEKISAVFDYVVDHISYDDTLAATAESGYIPNLDQVLKKQTGICFDYAAVMAAMLRSQNIPCKLVVGYAGTTYHAWINVYVSGKGWVDKFIYFDGKTWTLMDPTTLSSGGRSKAAKNFVTNADNYTQKYAY
;
A
#
# COMPACT_ATOMS: atom_id res chain seq x y z
N MET A 1 7.98 -29.58 -5.67
CA MET A 1 8.29 -29.90 -4.27
C MET A 1 7.00 -29.76 -3.48
N LYS A 2 6.65 -30.78 -2.69
CA LYS A 2 5.28 -31.18 -2.30
C LYS A 2 4.53 -30.16 -1.42
N LEU A 3 3.32 -29.77 -1.84
CA LEU A 3 2.10 -29.82 -1.03
C LEU A 3 0.88 -29.48 -1.92
N LEU A 4 -0.31 -29.94 -1.53
CA LEU A 4 -1.65 -29.65 -2.08
C LEU A 4 -2.23 -30.64 -3.09
N LEU A 5 -2.72 -31.77 -2.57
CA LEU A 5 -3.94 -32.41 -3.08
C LEU A 5 -4.67 -33.09 -1.91
N ARG A 6 -5.75 -32.48 -1.39
CA ARG A 6 -6.89 -33.24 -0.88
C ARG A 6 -8.17 -32.42 -0.86
N THR A 7 -9.19 -33.03 -1.44
CA THR A 7 -10.50 -32.50 -1.81
C THR A 7 -11.58 -32.67 -0.73
N LYS A 8 -12.37 -31.61 -0.56
CA LYS A 8 -13.82 -31.46 -0.25
C LYS A 8 -14.64 -32.53 0.53
N ARG A 9 -15.37 -31.94 1.51
CA ARG A 9 -16.79 -32.11 1.94
C ARG A 9 -17.24 -33.39 2.67
N LYS A 10 -17.87 -33.19 3.85
CA LYS A 10 -19.33 -33.40 4.06
C LYS A 10 -19.82 -32.78 5.39
N HIS A 11 -21.10 -32.41 5.35
CA HIS A 11 -21.99 -31.73 6.28
C HIS A 11 -22.02 -32.26 7.72
N ASN A 12 -22.34 -31.38 8.68
CA ASN A 12 -23.24 -31.71 9.79
C ASN A 12 -23.96 -30.46 10.36
N LEU A 13 -25.23 -30.68 10.67
CA LEU A 13 -26.26 -29.81 11.24
C LEU A 13 -25.78 -28.94 12.42
N ILE A 14 -26.21 -27.68 12.47
CA ILE A 14 -26.40 -26.95 13.73
C ILE A 14 -27.79 -26.32 13.76
N LEU A 15 -28.44 -26.60 14.88
CA LEU A 15 -29.80 -26.33 15.30
C LEU A 15 -30.07 -24.82 15.43
N ILE A 16 -31.24 -24.39 14.92
CA ILE A 16 -31.81 -23.06 15.15
C ILE A 16 -32.36 -23.01 16.58
N VAL A 17 -31.87 -22.08 17.40
CA VAL A 17 -32.56 -21.63 18.61
C VAL A 17 -32.67 -20.11 18.55
N LEU A 18 -33.88 -19.64 18.25
CA LEU A 18 -34.28 -18.25 18.44
C LEU A 18 -34.30 -17.94 19.93
N THR A 19 -33.48 -16.99 20.37
CA THR A 19 -33.81 -16.18 21.56
C THR A 19 -33.61 -14.72 21.21
N SER A 20 -34.74 -14.02 21.18
CA SER A 20 -34.88 -12.57 21.11
C SER A 20 -34.23 -11.93 22.34
N PHE A 21 -33.18 -11.13 22.13
CA PHE A 21 -32.71 -10.17 23.13
C PHE A 21 -32.73 -8.76 22.53
N LEU A 22 -33.55 -7.92 23.18
CA LEU A 22 -33.68 -6.50 22.91
C LEU A 22 -32.30 -5.83 22.86
N TRP A 23 -31.96 -5.22 21.73
CA TRP A 23 -30.90 -4.23 21.67
C TRP A 23 -31.42 -2.91 22.25
N ALA A 24 -31.06 -2.63 23.50
CA ALA A 24 -31.06 -1.27 23.99
C ALA A 24 -29.93 -0.52 23.28
N ALA A 25 -30.29 0.38 22.36
CA ALA A 25 -29.36 1.30 21.74
C ALA A 25 -28.81 2.25 22.82
N LEU A 26 -27.61 1.96 23.31
CA LEU A 26 -26.82 2.94 24.05
C LEU A 26 -26.34 3.98 23.02
N TRP A 27 -27.00 5.12 22.98
CA TRP A 27 -26.47 6.34 22.39
C TRP A 27 -25.23 6.77 23.18
N LEU A 28 -24.06 6.29 22.77
CA LEU A 28 -22.81 6.97 23.08
C LEU A 28 -22.82 8.30 22.32
N SER A 29 -22.79 9.41 23.05
CA SER A 29 -22.65 10.74 22.47
C SER A 29 -21.41 10.76 21.58
N MET A 30 -21.61 10.71 20.27
CA MET A 30 -20.59 11.15 19.34
C MET A 30 -20.42 12.63 19.62
N GLY A 31 -19.29 13.01 20.21
CA GLY A 31 -18.93 14.42 20.31
C GLY A 31 -19.08 15.03 18.92
N ASN A 32 -19.88 16.09 18.82
CA ASN A 32 -19.95 16.92 17.63
C ASN A 32 -18.55 17.53 17.41
N PHE A 33 -17.71 16.83 16.67
CA PHE A 33 -16.49 17.43 16.13
C PHE A 33 -16.94 18.35 14.99
N PRO A 34 -16.66 19.66 15.04
CA PRO A 34 -16.95 20.53 13.91
C PRO A 34 -16.15 20.04 12.70
N ALA A 35 -16.85 19.66 11.63
CA ALA A 35 -16.24 19.31 10.35
C ALA A 35 -15.69 20.60 9.71
N TRP A 36 -14.42 20.90 9.94
CA TRP A 36 -13.71 21.93 9.19
C TRP A 36 -13.29 21.34 7.85
N ALA A 37 -14.01 21.69 6.78
CA ALA A 37 -13.54 21.48 5.42
C ALA A 37 -12.49 22.54 5.09
N ALA A 38 -11.22 22.19 5.24
CA ALA A 38 -10.09 23.00 4.78
C ALA A 38 -9.39 22.27 3.62
N SER A 39 -8.91 23.04 2.63
CA SER A 39 -8.21 22.53 1.45
C SER A 39 -6.68 22.70 1.52
N SER A 40 -6.17 23.34 2.57
CA SER A 40 -4.73 23.47 2.86
C SER A 40 -4.53 23.92 4.32
N GLY A 41 -3.36 23.67 4.90
CA GLY A 41 -3.01 24.02 6.29
C GLY A 41 -2.80 22.80 7.20
N ILE A 42 -2.93 23.00 8.51
CA ILE A 42 -2.75 21.95 9.51
C ILE A 42 -4.02 21.87 10.37
N LEU A 43 -4.69 20.72 10.34
CA LEU A 43 -5.83 20.39 11.20
C LEU A 43 -5.31 19.64 12.42
N SER A 44 -5.53 20.14 13.63
CA SER A 44 -4.92 19.55 14.82
C SER A 44 -5.75 19.69 16.09
N ASN A 45 -5.44 18.84 17.06
CA ASN A 45 -5.87 18.98 18.45
C ASN A 45 -4.68 18.65 19.37
N SER A 46 -4.91 18.48 20.67
CA SER A 46 -3.83 18.16 21.63
C SER A 46 -3.17 16.79 21.41
N LYS A 47 -3.75 15.91 20.58
CA LYS A 47 -3.33 14.52 20.41
C LYS A 47 -2.75 14.21 19.04
N ALA A 48 -3.08 14.96 17.99
CA ALA A 48 -2.50 14.76 16.68
C ALA A 48 -2.58 16.03 15.82
N ALA A 49 -1.73 16.08 14.80
CA ALA A 49 -1.79 17.06 13.72
C ALA A 49 -1.83 16.33 12.36
N VAL A 50 -2.74 16.77 11.50
CA VAL A 50 -2.94 16.34 10.12
C VAL A 50 -2.62 17.54 9.23
N ASP A 51 -1.45 17.50 8.61
CA ASP A 51 -1.00 18.49 7.63
C ASP A 51 -1.57 18.13 6.26
N ILE A 52 -2.41 19.03 5.76
CA ILE A 52 -3.14 18.95 4.51
C ILE A 52 -2.58 19.93 3.46
N SER A 53 -1.39 20.48 3.67
CA SER A 53 -0.78 21.46 2.75
C SER A 53 -0.52 20.91 1.34
N GLN A 54 -0.44 19.58 1.19
CA GLN A 54 -0.14 18.88 -0.07
C GLN A 54 -1.26 17.95 -0.54
N VAL A 55 -2.52 18.19 -0.13
CA VAL A 55 -3.65 17.31 -0.50
C VAL A 55 -3.97 17.30 -1.99
N SER A 56 -3.69 18.39 -2.71
CA SER A 56 -3.83 18.42 -4.17
C SER A 56 -2.85 17.46 -4.87
N GLU A 57 -1.72 17.16 -4.22
CA GLU A 57 -0.77 16.14 -4.68
C GLU A 57 -1.12 14.74 -4.16
N GLY A 58 -2.26 14.59 -3.47
CA GLY A 58 -2.68 13.33 -2.88
C GLY A 58 -1.88 12.94 -1.64
N ILE A 59 -1.28 13.91 -0.95
CA ILE A 59 -0.39 13.69 0.19
C ILE A 59 -1.04 14.19 1.48
N LEU A 60 -1.07 13.33 2.50
CA LEU A 60 -1.32 13.70 3.90
C LEU A 60 -0.08 13.45 4.74
N LYS A 61 0.28 14.40 5.60
CA LYS A 61 1.31 14.20 6.63
C LYS A 61 0.66 14.19 7.99
N ILE A 62 0.87 13.13 8.77
CA ILE A 62 0.22 12.97 10.08
C ILE A 62 1.29 12.71 11.14
N ARG A 63 1.14 13.35 12.30
CA ARG A 63 1.94 13.06 13.51
C ARG A 63 1.06 12.93 14.74
N TYR A 64 1.44 12.04 15.65
CA TYR A 64 0.81 11.91 16.96
C TYR A 64 1.53 12.81 17.98
N THR A 65 0.79 13.69 18.64
CA THR A 65 1.33 14.64 19.64
C THR A 65 0.87 14.33 21.05
N GLY A 66 0.15 13.22 21.26
CA GLY A 66 -0.41 12.86 22.56
C GLY A 66 0.61 12.34 23.59
N GLY A 67 1.87 12.15 23.19
CA GLY A 67 3.03 11.92 24.07
C GLY A 67 3.12 10.53 24.73
N LYS A 68 2.13 9.65 24.53
CA LYS A 68 2.15 8.31 25.11
C LYS A 68 2.97 7.32 24.28
N GLN A 69 3.71 6.45 24.98
CA GLN A 69 4.44 5.33 24.40
C GLN A 69 3.51 4.12 24.17
N VAL A 70 2.53 4.30 23.29
CA VAL A 70 1.54 3.27 22.90
C VAL A 70 1.46 3.14 21.38
N LYS A 71 0.84 2.07 20.89
CA LYS A 71 0.58 1.89 19.45
C LYS A 71 -0.39 2.96 18.96
N ILE A 72 -0.07 3.62 17.86
CA ILE A 72 -0.96 4.57 17.20
C ILE A 72 -1.31 4.02 15.81
N LYS A 73 -2.56 4.26 15.40
CA LYS A 73 -3.01 3.93 14.05
C LYS A 73 -3.61 5.15 13.37
N VAL A 74 -3.54 5.16 12.05
CA VAL A 74 -4.27 6.09 11.20
C VAL A 74 -5.29 5.28 10.39
N GLN A 75 -6.51 5.77 10.31
CA GLN A 75 -7.53 5.29 9.38
C GLN A 75 -7.91 6.39 8.41
N ILE A 76 -7.80 6.11 7.11
CA ILE A 76 -8.18 7.01 6.02
C ILE A 76 -9.28 6.31 5.24
N THR A 77 -10.42 6.99 5.09
CA THR A 77 -11.59 6.45 4.41
C THR A 77 -12.21 7.52 3.53
N LYS A 78 -12.51 7.18 2.27
CA LYS A 78 -13.32 8.00 1.37
C LYS A 78 -14.73 7.44 1.28
N ASP A 79 -15.74 8.29 1.44
CA ASP A 79 -17.18 7.94 1.34
C ASP A 79 -17.60 6.68 2.13
N ASP A 80 -16.95 6.39 3.27
CA ASP A 80 -17.17 5.17 4.08
C ASP A 80 -17.03 3.83 3.32
N LYS A 81 -16.27 3.82 2.20
CA LYS A 81 -16.00 2.62 1.39
C LYS A 81 -14.84 1.80 1.99
N THR A 82 -13.63 1.96 1.44
CA THR A 82 -12.44 1.23 1.85
C THR A 82 -11.74 1.96 2.99
N ILE A 83 -11.54 1.28 4.11
CA ILE A 83 -10.76 1.82 5.24
C ILE A 83 -9.31 1.40 5.09
N TYR A 84 -8.45 2.36 4.76
CA TYR A 84 -7.01 2.20 4.78
C TYR A 84 -6.51 2.39 6.21
N THR A 85 -5.90 1.35 6.80
CA THR A 85 -5.39 1.39 8.18
C THR A 85 -3.88 1.27 8.18
N TYR A 86 -3.21 2.24 8.80
CA TYR A 86 -1.76 2.32 8.91
C TYR A 86 -1.35 2.32 10.37
N ASN A 87 -0.14 1.86 10.66
CA ASN A 87 0.52 2.21 11.91
C ASN A 87 1.08 3.62 11.80
N LEU A 88 1.12 4.35 12.92
CA LEU A 88 1.75 5.65 13.01
C LEU A 88 2.75 5.61 14.16
N ASN A 89 3.92 6.18 13.95
CA ASN A 89 4.91 6.38 15.01
C ASN A 89 4.32 7.21 16.16
N ASN A 90 4.87 7.03 17.35
CA ASN A 90 4.50 7.80 18.54
C ASN A 90 5.63 8.76 18.99
N SER A 91 6.65 8.99 18.15
CA SER A 91 7.78 9.88 18.43
C SER A 91 7.47 11.35 18.19
N GLY A 92 6.30 11.66 17.62
CA GLY A 92 5.89 13.03 17.30
C GLY A 92 6.39 13.54 15.94
N THR A 93 6.98 12.66 15.13
CA THR A 93 7.43 12.98 13.77
C THR A 93 6.32 12.71 12.75
N TYR A 94 6.32 13.49 11.67
CA TYR A 94 5.38 13.28 10.56
C TYR A 94 5.70 12.02 9.78
N GLU A 95 4.66 11.27 9.42
CA GLU A 95 4.68 10.24 8.39
C GLU A 95 3.72 10.61 7.27
N THR A 96 4.01 10.12 6.07
CA THR A 96 3.31 10.48 4.83
C THR A 96 2.37 9.36 4.40
N PHE A 97 1.12 9.71 4.12
CA PHE A 97 0.07 8.78 3.70
C PHE A 97 -0.56 9.25 2.37
N PRO A 98 -0.80 8.34 1.42
CA PRO A 98 -1.35 8.70 0.12
C PRO A 98 -2.88 8.70 0.14
N LEU A 99 -3.48 9.60 -0.65
CA LEU A 99 -4.92 9.70 -0.89
C LEU A 99 -5.27 9.07 -2.24
N THR A 100 -5.42 7.75 -2.27
CA THR A 100 -5.41 6.97 -3.52
C THR A 100 -6.77 6.77 -4.19
N GLU A 101 -7.87 7.20 -3.56
CA GLU A 101 -9.25 6.99 -4.04
C GLU A 101 -9.79 8.18 -4.85
N GLY A 102 -8.91 9.08 -5.31
CA GLY A 102 -9.26 10.26 -6.13
C GLY A 102 -9.97 11.37 -5.36
N ASP A 103 -10.60 12.28 -6.09
CA ASP A 103 -11.26 13.47 -5.54
C ASP A 103 -12.46 13.14 -4.66
N GLY A 104 -12.72 13.97 -3.65
CA GLY A 104 -13.86 13.88 -2.75
C GLY A 104 -13.49 14.07 -1.28
N THR A 105 -14.43 13.74 -0.40
CA THR A 105 -14.26 13.92 1.05
C THR A 105 -13.65 12.70 1.70
N TYR A 106 -12.58 12.91 2.47
CA TYR A 106 -11.91 11.87 3.26
C TYR A 106 -12.15 12.10 4.74
N SER A 107 -12.46 11.03 5.47
CA SER A 107 -12.38 10.98 6.93
C SER A 107 -11.00 10.43 7.33
N VAL A 108 -10.25 11.22 8.10
CA VAL A 108 -8.93 10.83 8.65
C VAL A 108 -9.04 10.73 10.17
N LYS A 109 -8.79 9.54 10.70
CA LYS A 109 -8.86 9.24 12.14
C LYS A 109 -7.50 8.80 12.67
N VAL A 110 -7.02 9.46 13.71
CA VAL A 110 -5.85 9.00 14.50
C VAL A 110 -6.37 8.27 15.73
N LEU A 111 -5.88 7.06 15.95
CA LEU A 111 -6.36 6.13 16.96
C LEU A 111 -5.25 5.82 17.97
N GLU A 112 -5.51 6.10 19.25
CA GLU A 112 -4.60 5.81 20.37
C GLU A 112 -4.98 4.47 21.01
N ASN A 113 -4.03 3.53 21.10
CA ASN A 113 -4.28 2.23 21.72
C ASN A 113 -4.56 2.36 23.22
N VAL A 114 -5.58 1.64 23.69
CA VAL A 114 -5.98 1.60 25.10
C VAL A 114 -5.45 0.32 25.74
N SER A 115 -5.76 -0.83 25.14
CA SER A 115 -5.27 -2.14 25.58
C SER A 115 -5.47 -3.18 24.48
N GLY A 116 -4.53 -4.12 24.33
CA GLY A 116 -4.60 -5.16 23.30
C GLY A 116 -4.89 -4.60 21.90
N ASN A 117 -6.07 -4.92 21.35
CA ASN A 117 -6.57 -4.45 20.05
C ASN A 117 -7.65 -3.35 20.16
N ARG A 118 -7.89 -2.81 21.35
CA ARG A 118 -8.86 -1.72 21.58
C ARG A 118 -8.18 -0.37 21.40
N TYR A 119 -8.82 0.51 20.62
CA TYR A 119 -8.34 1.86 20.35
C TYR A 119 -9.42 2.88 20.67
N SER A 120 -9.00 4.08 21.03
CA SER A 120 -9.85 5.26 21.16
C SER A 120 -9.51 6.27 20.06
N VAL A 121 -10.48 7.04 19.60
CA VAL A 121 -10.25 8.10 18.61
C VAL A 121 -9.55 9.27 19.31
N ALA A 122 -8.30 9.52 18.93
CA ALA A 122 -7.49 10.61 19.44
C ALA A 122 -7.71 11.91 18.66
N CYS A 123 -7.91 11.80 17.35
CA CYS A 123 -8.25 12.91 16.46
C CYS A 123 -9.10 12.38 15.30
N SER A 124 -10.05 13.18 14.81
CA SER A 124 -10.88 12.88 13.64
C SER A 124 -11.07 14.18 12.87
N VAL A 125 -10.70 14.18 11.59
CA VAL A 125 -10.85 15.35 10.70
C VAL A 125 -11.47 14.92 9.38
N SER A 126 -12.16 15.85 8.73
CA SER A 126 -12.65 15.71 7.36
C SER A 126 -11.77 16.54 6.43
N VAL A 127 -11.35 15.98 5.31
CA VAL A 127 -10.46 16.63 4.33
C VAL A 127 -11.13 16.58 2.96
N GLU A 128 -11.32 17.75 2.35
CA GLU A 128 -11.78 17.86 0.97
C GLU A 128 -10.58 17.76 0.02
N VAL A 129 -10.61 16.80 -0.89
CA VAL A 129 -9.52 16.51 -1.80
C VAL A 129 -9.96 16.80 -3.23
N ALA A 130 -9.21 17.68 -3.89
CA ALA A 130 -9.26 17.91 -5.32
C ALA A 130 -7.83 17.79 -5.86
N LEU A 131 -7.53 16.69 -6.53
CA LEU A 131 -6.20 16.39 -7.02
C LEU A 131 -5.84 17.31 -8.19
N SER A 132 -4.61 17.80 -8.21
CA SER A 132 -4.03 18.49 -9.37
C SER A 132 -3.92 17.56 -10.58
N ASN A 133 -3.69 16.28 -10.29
CA ASN A 133 -3.55 15.20 -11.25
C ASN A 133 -3.97 13.87 -10.58
N SER A 134 -4.77 13.06 -11.26
CA SER A 134 -5.20 11.74 -10.75
C SER A 134 -4.06 10.76 -10.49
N PHE A 135 -2.86 11.02 -11.05
CA PHE A 135 -1.67 10.20 -10.82
C PHE A 135 -0.81 10.65 -9.63
N ALA A 136 -1.04 11.85 -9.08
CA ALA A 136 -0.19 12.43 -8.03
C ALA A 136 0.03 11.50 -6.82
N PRO A 137 -1.00 10.82 -6.25
CA PRO A 137 -0.80 9.90 -5.12
C PRO A 137 0.18 8.75 -5.43
N PHE A 138 0.36 8.41 -6.71
CA PHE A 138 1.17 7.29 -7.19
C PHE A 138 2.50 7.74 -7.79
N LEU A 139 2.86 9.02 -7.64
CA LEU A 139 4.14 9.60 -8.04
C LEU A 139 5.00 9.96 -6.82
N HIS A 140 4.39 10.17 -5.66
CA HIS A 140 5.08 10.67 -4.48
C HIS A 140 5.48 9.56 -3.49
N PRO A 141 6.50 9.79 -2.65
CA PRO A 141 6.82 8.90 -1.53
C PRO A 141 5.67 8.81 -0.52
N ASN A 142 5.54 7.66 0.12
CA ASN A 142 4.65 7.46 1.25
C ASN A 142 5.24 6.45 2.25
N GLN A 143 4.52 6.14 3.34
CA GLN A 143 5.02 5.25 4.38
C GLN A 143 5.54 3.90 3.85
N PHE A 144 4.91 3.33 2.82
CA PHE A 144 5.29 2.02 2.28
C PHE A 144 6.28 2.10 1.13
N VAL A 145 6.28 3.21 0.40
CA VAL A 145 7.24 3.53 -0.68
C VAL A 145 8.01 4.77 -0.24
N ASN A 146 8.83 4.62 0.81
CA ASN A 146 9.48 5.74 1.46
C ASN A 146 10.88 5.98 0.89
N TYR A 147 11.03 7.04 0.09
CA TYR A 147 12.28 7.40 -0.55
C TYR A 147 12.47 8.93 -0.58
N THR A 148 13.72 9.33 -0.78
CA THR A 148 14.19 10.69 -1.03
C THR A 148 15.11 10.68 -2.26
N GLU A 149 15.57 11.83 -2.71
CA GLU A 149 16.52 11.93 -3.83
C GLU A 149 17.83 11.15 -3.56
N ASP A 150 18.26 11.08 -2.30
CA ASP A 150 19.49 10.38 -1.88
C ASP A 150 19.30 8.87 -1.64
N THR A 151 18.07 8.35 -1.78
CA THR A 151 17.80 6.91 -1.60
C THR A 151 18.45 6.12 -2.73
N LYS A 152 19.13 5.01 -2.44
CA LYS A 152 19.89 4.23 -3.44
C LYS A 152 19.02 3.69 -4.56
N ALA A 153 17.75 3.43 -4.28
CA ALA A 153 16.78 3.04 -5.30
C ALA A 153 16.58 4.12 -6.36
N VAL A 154 16.61 5.40 -5.99
CA VAL A 154 16.47 6.55 -6.91
C VAL A 154 17.71 6.69 -7.78
N GLU A 155 18.90 6.64 -7.16
CA GLU A 155 20.18 6.69 -7.88
C GLU A 155 20.27 5.57 -8.93
N LEU A 156 20.02 4.33 -8.50
CA LEU A 156 20.06 3.18 -9.40
C LEU A 156 18.98 3.25 -10.49
N ALA A 157 17.77 3.74 -10.19
CA ALA A 157 16.75 3.94 -11.21
C ALA A 157 17.22 4.91 -12.30
N LYS A 158 17.89 6.00 -11.92
CA LYS A 158 18.46 6.96 -12.86
C LYS A 158 19.51 6.30 -13.76
N GLU A 159 20.40 5.48 -13.20
CA GLU A 159 21.41 4.74 -13.97
C GLU A 159 20.79 3.76 -14.97
N LEU A 160 19.85 2.92 -14.50
CA LEU A 160 19.18 1.91 -15.33
C LEU A 160 18.38 2.54 -16.49
N THR A 161 17.94 3.79 -16.32
CA THR A 161 17.04 4.48 -17.25
C THR A 161 17.69 5.56 -18.11
N GLU A 162 18.99 5.86 -17.90
CA GLU A 162 19.69 7.00 -18.52
C GLU A 162 19.53 7.08 -20.05
N ASN A 163 19.58 5.93 -20.73
CA ASN A 163 19.51 5.85 -22.20
C ASN A 163 18.17 5.31 -22.73
N LYS A 164 17.14 5.25 -21.89
CA LYS A 164 15.83 4.71 -22.25
C LYS A 164 14.89 5.83 -22.69
N LYS A 165 14.29 5.67 -23.87
CA LYS A 165 13.56 6.73 -24.57
C LYS A 165 12.10 6.82 -24.15
N ASP A 166 11.49 5.69 -23.78
CA ASP A 166 10.08 5.63 -23.38
C ASP A 166 9.88 4.95 -22.02
N ASP A 167 8.69 5.11 -21.46
CA ASP A 167 8.33 4.54 -20.16
C ASP A 167 8.51 3.02 -20.13
N LEU A 168 8.32 2.34 -21.26
CA LEU A 168 8.35 0.88 -21.34
C LEU A 168 9.76 0.35 -21.19
N GLU A 169 10.71 0.95 -21.89
CA GLU A 169 12.11 0.63 -21.78
C GLU A 169 12.62 0.87 -20.36
N LYS A 170 12.16 1.95 -19.72
CA LYS A 170 12.47 2.26 -18.31
C LYS A 170 11.89 1.21 -17.36
N ILE A 171 10.60 0.90 -17.52
CA ILE A 171 9.92 -0.09 -16.69
C ILE A 171 10.58 -1.46 -16.84
N SER A 172 10.91 -1.89 -18.06
CA SER A 172 11.58 -3.17 -18.30
C SER A 172 12.95 -3.23 -17.62
N ALA A 173 13.77 -2.17 -17.75
CA ALA A 173 15.10 -2.15 -17.13
C ALA A 173 15.03 -2.25 -15.59
N VAL A 174 14.11 -1.50 -14.98
CA VAL A 174 13.87 -1.55 -13.53
C VAL A 174 13.32 -2.91 -13.10
N PHE A 175 12.34 -3.44 -13.84
CA PHE A 175 11.73 -4.73 -13.56
C PHE A 175 12.78 -5.86 -13.61
N ASP A 176 13.58 -5.89 -14.67
CA ASP A 176 14.62 -6.91 -14.84
C ASP A 176 15.66 -6.83 -13.74
N TYR A 177 16.10 -5.62 -13.37
CA TYR A 177 17.02 -5.45 -12.24
C TYR A 177 16.44 -6.04 -10.95
N VAL A 178 15.22 -5.64 -10.58
CA VAL A 178 14.57 -6.08 -9.34
C VAL A 178 14.38 -7.60 -9.30
N VAL A 179 13.93 -8.20 -10.41
CA VAL A 179 13.70 -9.65 -10.51
C VAL A 179 15.01 -10.44 -10.44
N ASP A 180 16.07 -9.94 -11.08
CA ASP A 180 17.33 -10.66 -11.23
C ASP A 180 18.31 -10.46 -10.07
N HIS A 181 18.16 -9.39 -9.28
CA HIS A 181 19.12 -9.03 -8.22
C HIS A 181 18.56 -9.13 -6.80
N ILE A 182 17.25 -9.21 -6.61
CA ILE A 182 16.67 -9.43 -5.27
C ILE A 182 16.23 -10.89 -5.19
N SER A 183 16.65 -11.57 -4.12
CA SER A 183 16.23 -12.93 -3.78
C SER A 183 15.12 -12.94 -2.73
N TYR A 184 14.28 -13.97 -2.74
CA TYR A 184 13.17 -14.06 -1.80
C TYR A 184 13.65 -14.52 -0.42
N ASP A 185 13.27 -13.79 0.62
CA ASP A 185 13.61 -14.11 2.02
C ASP A 185 12.47 -14.90 2.69
N ASP A 186 12.54 -16.23 2.59
CA ASP A 186 11.56 -17.13 3.22
C ASP A 186 11.53 -17.00 4.76
N THR A 187 12.67 -16.67 5.38
CA THR A 187 12.76 -16.53 6.84
C THR A 187 12.03 -15.27 7.28
N LEU A 188 12.28 -14.14 6.60
CA LEU A 188 11.54 -12.92 6.85
C LEU A 188 10.05 -13.10 6.53
N ALA A 189 9.70 -13.79 5.44
CA ALA A 189 8.29 -14.05 5.11
C ALA A 189 7.55 -14.83 6.22
N ALA A 190 8.24 -15.76 6.88
CA ALA A 190 7.68 -16.54 7.98
C ALA A 190 7.68 -15.81 9.34
N THR A 191 8.55 -14.82 9.53
CA THR A 191 8.81 -14.20 10.84
C THR A 191 8.44 -12.72 10.93
N ALA A 192 8.12 -12.06 9.82
CA ALA A 192 7.78 -10.64 9.79
C ALA A 192 6.58 -10.36 10.71
N GLU A 193 6.78 -9.43 11.63
CA GLU A 193 5.75 -9.01 12.56
C GLU A 193 4.70 -8.10 11.90
N SER A 194 3.54 -8.01 12.53
CA SER A 194 2.51 -7.06 12.11
C SER A 194 3.04 -5.63 12.18
N GLY A 195 3.01 -4.91 11.06
CA GLY A 195 3.55 -3.57 10.97
C GLY A 195 4.96 -3.48 10.37
N TYR A 196 5.48 -4.57 9.82
CA TYR A 196 6.65 -4.52 8.94
C TYR A 196 6.48 -3.46 7.83
N ILE A 197 7.49 -2.62 7.64
CA ILE A 197 7.57 -1.59 6.60
C ILE A 197 8.90 -1.77 5.86
N PRO A 198 8.92 -1.79 4.52
CA PRO A 198 10.14 -1.91 3.74
C PRO A 198 11.15 -0.81 4.03
N ASN A 199 12.43 -1.18 4.10
CA ASN A 199 13.55 -0.23 4.08
C ASN A 199 14.35 -0.43 2.80
N LEU A 200 14.16 0.47 1.83
CA LEU A 200 14.64 0.29 0.46
C LEU A 200 16.16 0.13 0.38
N ASP A 201 16.92 0.95 1.13
CA ASP A 201 18.38 0.86 1.15
C ASP A 201 18.88 -0.43 1.79
N GLN A 202 18.20 -0.95 2.81
CA GLN A 202 18.53 -2.24 3.41
C GLN A 202 18.22 -3.40 2.47
N VAL A 203 17.09 -3.34 1.74
CA VAL A 203 16.73 -4.35 0.74
C VAL A 203 17.76 -4.37 -0.38
N LEU A 204 18.11 -3.20 -0.94
CA LEU A 204 19.12 -3.11 -2.00
C LEU A 204 20.52 -3.52 -1.52
N LYS A 205 20.88 -3.18 -0.27
CA LYS A 205 22.17 -3.59 0.32
C LYS A 205 22.26 -5.10 0.52
N LYS A 206 21.18 -5.74 0.98
CA LYS A 206 21.14 -7.18 1.27
C LYS A 206 20.80 -8.03 0.05
N GLN A 207 20.22 -7.41 -0.99
CA GLN A 207 19.72 -8.09 -2.18
C GLN A 207 18.72 -9.22 -1.84
N THR A 208 17.96 -9.05 -0.77
CA THR A 208 16.97 -10.02 -0.28
C THR A 208 15.78 -9.31 0.35
N GLY A 209 14.59 -9.88 0.21
CA GLY A 209 13.36 -9.33 0.78
C GLY A 209 12.12 -10.18 0.48
N ILE A 210 10.96 -9.72 0.93
CA ILE A 210 9.66 -10.37 0.71
C ILE A 210 8.82 -9.59 -0.32
N CYS A 211 7.63 -10.08 -0.67
CA CYS A 211 6.82 -9.47 -1.73
C CYS A 211 6.60 -7.96 -1.56
N PHE A 212 6.46 -7.51 -0.31
CA PHE A 212 6.31 -6.10 0.01
C PHE A 212 7.56 -5.27 -0.31
N ASP A 213 8.76 -5.82 -0.07
CA ASP A 213 10.04 -5.17 -0.36
C ASP A 213 10.27 -5.02 -1.87
N TYR A 214 10.01 -6.07 -2.63
CA TYR A 214 10.11 -6.03 -4.09
C TYR A 214 9.20 -4.94 -4.67
N ALA A 215 7.93 -4.93 -4.24
CA ALA A 215 6.96 -3.95 -4.71
C ALA A 215 7.34 -2.52 -4.30
N ALA A 216 7.86 -2.31 -3.09
CA ALA A 216 8.28 -1.00 -2.60
C ALA A 216 9.54 -0.48 -3.31
N VAL A 217 10.56 -1.32 -3.50
CA VAL A 217 11.77 -0.94 -4.26
C VAL A 217 11.40 -0.59 -5.70
N MET A 218 10.64 -1.45 -6.36
CA MET A 218 10.24 -1.20 -7.75
C MET A 218 9.37 0.05 -7.88
N ALA A 219 8.41 0.26 -6.98
CA ALA A 219 7.59 1.46 -6.99
C ALA A 219 8.43 2.73 -6.77
N ALA A 220 9.38 2.73 -5.83
CA ALA A 220 10.26 3.88 -5.59
C ALA A 220 11.11 4.20 -6.82
N MET A 221 11.71 3.18 -7.44
CA MET A 221 12.48 3.33 -8.67
C MET A 221 11.64 3.98 -9.78
N LEU A 222 10.44 3.45 -10.06
CA LEU A 222 9.57 3.98 -11.12
C LEU A 222 9.03 5.38 -10.82
N ARG A 223 8.55 5.61 -9.59
CA ARG A 223 8.04 6.92 -9.17
C ARG A 223 9.11 8.00 -9.29
N SER A 224 10.37 7.69 -8.95
CA SER A 224 11.50 8.60 -9.12
C SER A 224 11.80 8.98 -10.57
N GLN A 225 11.37 8.15 -11.53
CA GLN A 225 11.47 8.42 -12.96
C GLN A 225 10.18 9.02 -13.54
N ASN A 226 9.30 9.53 -12.67
CA ASN A 226 8.01 10.13 -12.99
C ASN A 226 7.02 9.16 -13.68
N ILE A 227 7.14 7.86 -13.38
CA ILE A 227 6.22 6.82 -13.86
C ILE A 227 5.24 6.49 -12.75
N PRO A 228 3.93 6.79 -12.88
CA PRO A 228 2.97 6.50 -11.84
C PRO A 228 2.90 5.00 -11.54
N CYS A 229 3.09 4.63 -10.28
CA CYS A 229 3.17 3.23 -9.87
C CYS A 229 2.42 3.02 -8.56
N LYS A 230 1.42 2.15 -8.56
CA LYS A 230 0.71 1.69 -7.36
C LYS A 230 1.49 0.56 -6.72
N LEU A 231 1.69 0.61 -5.41
CA LEU A 231 2.01 -0.58 -4.62
C LEU A 231 0.68 -1.20 -4.21
N VAL A 232 0.38 -2.38 -4.73
CA VAL A 232 -0.89 -3.06 -4.49
C VAL A 232 -0.69 -4.16 -3.48
N VAL A 233 -1.64 -4.27 -2.54
CA VAL A 233 -1.69 -5.36 -1.57
C VAL A 233 -3.03 -6.07 -1.68
N GLY A 234 -3.00 -7.40 -1.64
CA GLY A 234 -4.18 -8.22 -1.81
C GLY A 234 -3.85 -9.70 -1.72
N TYR A 235 -4.41 -10.49 -2.62
CA TYR A 235 -4.21 -11.93 -2.66
C TYR A 235 -3.74 -12.38 -4.04
N ALA A 236 -2.74 -13.26 -4.04
CA ALA A 236 -2.32 -14.07 -5.19
C ALA A 236 -2.69 -15.53 -4.90
N GLY A 237 -3.74 -16.03 -5.54
CA GLY A 237 -4.45 -17.24 -5.12
C GLY A 237 -5.03 -17.06 -3.72
N THR A 238 -4.53 -17.83 -2.75
CA THR A 238 -4.91 -17.71 -1.34
C THR A 238 -3.87 -17.00 -0.48
N THR A 239 -2.72 -16.65 -1.06
CA THR A 239 -1.58 -16.07 -0.34
C THR A 239 -1.74 -14.55 -0.29
N TYR A 240 -1.59 -13.96 0.90
CA TYR A 240 -1.53 -12.51 1.02
C TYR A 240 -0.25 -12.00 0.36
N HIS A 241 -0.39 -11.07 -0.58
CA HIS A 241 0.66 -10.74 -1.52
C HIS A 241 0.71 -9.25 -1.83
N ALA A 242 1.88 -8.78 -2.28
CA ALA A 242 2.09 -7.43 -2.76
C ALA A 242 2.71 -7.46 -4.16
N TRP A 243 2.27 -6.55 -5.03
CA TRP A 243 2.74 -6.39 -6.40
C TRP A 243 2.62 -4.92 -6.82
N ILE A 244 2.93 -4.60 -8.07
CA ILE A 244 2.82 -3.23 -8.59
C ILE A 244 1.90 -3.15 -9.81
N ASN A 245 1.18 -2.03 -9.92
CA ASN A 245 0.46 -1.64 -11.15
C ASN A 245 1.05 -0.33 -11.65
N VAL A 246 1.46 -0.27 -12.91
CA VAL A 246 2.12 0.91 -13.51
C VAL A 246 1.21 1.57 -14.53
N TYR A 247 1.27 2.89 -14.61
CA TYR A 247 0.63 3.62 -15.70
C TYR A 247 1.64 3.84 -16.82
N VAL A 248 1.23 3.51 -18.05
CA VAL A 248 2.02 3.78 -19.25
C VAL A 248 1.29 4.81 -20.10
N SER A 249 1.98 5.88 -20.47
CA SER A 249 1.42 6.92 -21.33
C SER A 249 0.87 6.36 -22.64
N GLY A 250 -0.35 6.75 -23.00
CA GLY A 250 -1.04 6.26 -24.20
C GLY A 250 -1.55 4.81 -24.13
N LYS A 251 -1.27 4.06 -23.05
CA LYS A 251 -1.75 2.68 -22.86
C LYS A 251 -2.67 2.51 -21.66
N GLY A 252 -2.51 3.33 -20.61
CA GLY A 252 -3.30 3.24 -19.40
C GLY A 252 -2.61 2.48 -18.26
N TRP A 253 -3.40 2.10 -17.25
CA TRP A 253 -2.91 1.28 -16.14
C TRP A 253 -2.71 -0.17 -16.60
N VAL A 254 -1.54 -0.69 -16.31
CA VAL A 254 -1.20 -2.10 -16.46
C VAL A 254 -1.53 -2.79 -15.13
N ASP A 255 -2.81 -3.14 -14.94
CA ASP A 255 -3.34 -3.74 -13.71
C ASP A 255 -3.99 -5.13 -13.91
N LYS A 256 -4.26 -5.52 -15.15
CA LYS A 256 -4.75 -6.85 -15.55
C LYS A 256 -4.22 -7.19 -16.95
N PHE A 257 -3.49 -8.32 -17.08
CA PHE A 257 -3.01 -8.98 -18.32
C PHE A 257 -1.87 -8.37 -19.15
N ILE A 258 -0.78 -9.16 -19.39
CA ILE A 258 0.06 -9.20 -20.64
C ILE A 258 1.60 -9.42 -20.59
N TYR A 259 2.19 -10.62 -20.45
CA TYR A 259 3.65 -10.87 -20.47
C TYR A 259 4.50 -9.99 -21.43
N PHE A 260 5.63 -9.43 -20.98
CA PHE A 260 6.54 -8.66 -21.86
C PHE A 260 7.43 -9.58 -22.69
N ASP A 261 7.05 -9.76 -23.95
CA ASP A 261 7.87 -10.35 -25.01
C ASP A 261 8.53 -9.27 -25.91
N GLY A 262 8.50 -8.01 -25.46
CA GLY A 262 8.85 -6.85 -26.27
C GLY A 262 7.64 -6.10 -26.85
N LYS A 263 6.39 -6.61 -26.74
CA LYS A 263 5.21 -5.99 -27.36
C LYS A 263 3.96 -5.89 -26.47
N THR A 264 3.75 -6.80 -25.51
CA THR A 264 2.51 -6.87 -24.68
C THR A 264 2.80 -6.67 -23.17
N TRP A 265 1.87 -6.15 -22.34
CA TRP A 265 2.15 -5.59 -20.98
C TRP A 265 1.32 -6.18 -19.83
N THR A 266 1.88 -6.74 -18.72
CA THR A 266 1.13 -7.46 -17.63
C THR A 266 1.20 -6.77 -16.30
N LEU A 267 0.29 -7.17 -15.40
CA LEU A 267 0.48 -7.18 -13.96
C LEU A 267 1.92 -7.55 -13.59
N MET A 268 2.59 -6.63 -12.92
CA MET A 268 3.99 -6.74 -12.56
C MET A 268 4.09 -7.30 -11.14
N ASP A 269 4.28 -8.61 -11.06
CA ASP A 269 4.59 -9.31 -9.82
C ASP A 269 6.07 -9.74 -9.84
N PRO A 270 6.99 -8.82 -9.48
CA PRO A 270 8.42 -9.10 -9.52
C PRO A 270 8.79 -10.28 -8.60
N THR A 271 8.06 -10.46 -7.50
CA THR A 271 8.31 -11.54 -6.54
C THR A 271 7.98 -12.91 -7.10
N THR A 272 6.80 -13.08 -7.72
CA THR A 272 6.41 -14.37 -8.31
C THR A 272 7.32 -14.72 -9.48
N LEU A 273 7.77 -13.74 -10.27
CA LEU A 273 8.67 -13.99 -11.38
C LEU A 273 10.12 -14.27 -10.94
N SER A 274 10.60 -13.61 -9.88
CA SER A 274 11.91 -13.86 -9.28
C SER A 274 11.96 -15.25 -8.60
N SER A 275 11.10 -15.49 -7.61
CA SER A 275 11.05 -16.77 -6.88
C SER A 275 10.69 -17.97 -7.77
N GLY A 276 9.88 -17.75 -8.81
CA GLY A 276 9.51 -18.74 -9.80
C GLY A 276 10.52 -18.93 -10.94
N GLY A 277 11.66 -18.23 -10.91
CA GLY A 277 12.75 -18.35 -11.88
C GLY A 277 12.34 -18.04 -13.33
N ARG A 278 11.41 -17.10 -13.53
CA ARG A 278 10.77 -16.77 -14.83
C ARG A 278 10.27 -18.03 -15.57
N SER A 279 9.92 -19.10 -14.86
CA SER A 279 9.43 -20.34 -15.45
C SER A 279 8.11 -20.13 -16.20
N LYS A 280 7.78 -21.03 -17.14
CA LYS A 280 6.48 -20.99 -17.84
C LYS A 280 5.30 -21.00 -16.87
N ALA A 281 5.41 -21.73 -15.75
CA ALA A 281 4.39 -21.77 -14.72
C ALA A 281 4.23 -20.41 -14.01
N ALA A 282 5.34 -19.79 -13.61
CA ALA A 282 5.32 -18.45 -13.00
C ALA A 282 4.72 -17.41 -13.95
N LYS A 283 5.14 -17.42 -15.23
CA LYS A 283 4.57 -16.56 -16.28
C LYS A 283 3.07 -16.76 -16.47
N ASN A 284 2.61 -18.02 -16.53
CA ASN A 284 1.18 -18.33 -16.64
C ASN A 284 0.39 -17.89 -15.41
N PHE A 285 1.01 -17.94 -14.23
CA PHE A 285 0.36 -17.52 -12.98
C PHE A 285 0.14 -16.00 -12.95
N VAL A 286 1.19 -15.21 -13.22
CA VAL A 286 1.11 -13.74 -13.19
C VAL A 286 0.25 -13.16 -14.32
N THR A 287 0.13 -13.87 -15.44
CA THR A 287 -0.68 -13.43 -16.59
C THR A 287 -2.16 -13.75 -16.44
N ASN A 288 -2.56 -14.57 -15.49
CA ASN A 288 -3.97 -14.86 -15.22
C ASN A 288 -4.50 -13.93 -14.12
N ALA A 289 -5.27 -12.92 -14.51
CA ALA A 289 -5.84 -11.94 -13.60
C ALA A 289 -6.77 -12.55 -12.53
N ASP A 290 -7.39 -13.71 -12.81
CA ASP A 290 -8.26 -14.41 -11.84
C ASP A 290 -7.49 -14.94 -10.63
N ASN A 291 -6.16 -15.02 -10.73
CA ASN A 291 -5.31 -15.35 -9.59
C ASN A 291 -5.16 -14.17 -8.62
N TYR A 292 -5.53 -12.95 -8.99
CA TYR A 292 -5.25 -11.76 -8.19
C TYR A 292 -6.53 -11.08 -7.72
N THR A 293 -6.58 -10.77 -6.43
CA THR A 293 -7.65 -9.96 -5.83
C THR A 293 -7.02 -8.79 -5.08
N GLN A 294 -7.17 -7.59 -5.61
CA GLN A 294 -6.72 -6.36 -4.95
C GLN A 294 -7.55 -6.08 -3.70
N LYS A 295 -6.87 -5.68 -2.63
CA LYS A 295 -7.49 -5.19 -1.39
C LYS A 295 -7.22 -3.70 -1.18
N TYR A 296 -5.99 -3.26 -1.43
CA TYR A 296 -5.54 -1.88 -1.24
C TYR A 296 -4.56 -1.49 -2.36
N ALA A 297 -4.54 -0.21 -2.72
CA ALA A 297 -3.51 0.38 -3.57
C ALA A 297 -2.93 1.64 -2.91
N TYR A 298 -1.60 1.69 -2.83
CA TYR A 298 -0.79 2.74 -2.20
C TYR A 298 0.17 3.38 -3.18
#